data_AF-A0A260W1L4-F1
#
_entry.id   AF-A0A260W1L4-F1
#
_cell.length_a   1.000
_cell.length_b   1.000
_cell.length_c   1.000
_cell.angle_alpha   90.00
_cell.angle_beta   90.00
_cell.angle_gamma   90.00
#
_symmetry.space_group_name_H-M   'P 1'
#
loop_
_entity.id
_entity.type
_entity.pdbx_description
1 polymer ?
#
loop_
_entity_poly.entity_id
_entity_poly.type
_entity_poly.pdbx_seq_one_letter_code
_entity_poly.pdbx_strand_id
1 'polypeptide(L)'
;MRESETAEVAGVPEHVLDELAQTLAEKLDVLLDRLTDRALTVPDAGTPAWRQQWMGRDSDTGRQQHARRVYIRAVLASRAGIGLAEATAPIRPERASTPPPRARTARRRSVDSNQLAIF
;
A
#
# COMPACT_ATOMS: atom_id res chain seq x y z
N MET A 1 -3.20 -42.89 -7.86
CA MET A 1 -2.74 -41.49 -7.97
C MET A 1 -3.53 -40.89 -9.12
N ARG A 2 -4.47 -39.98 -8.83
CA ARG A 2 -5.15 -39.23 -9.89
C ARG A 2 -4.22 -38.08 -10.25
N GLU A 3 -3.78 -38.06 -11.49
CA GLU A 3 -3.06 -36.93 -12.07
C GLU A 3 -3.98 -35.72 -11.93
N SER A 4 -3.49 -34.69 -11.26
CA SER A 4 -4.16 -33.40 -11.15
C SER A 4 -4.26 -32.86 -12.57
N GLU A 5 -5.42 -32.99 -13.19
CA GLU A 5 -5.78 -32.29 -14.41
C GLU A 5 -5.59 -30.80 -14.12
N THR A 6 -4.46 -30.26 -14.56
CA THR A 6 -4.13 -28.84 -14.40
C THR A 6 -5.27 -28.06 -15.03
N ALA A 7 -5.98 -27.25 -14.23
CA ALA A 7 -7.11 -26.51 -14.77
C ALA A 7 -6.60 -25.64 -15.92
N GLU A 8 -7.20 -25.81 -17.10
CA GLU A 8 -6.89 -25.01 -18.28
C GLU A 8 -8.11 -24.16 -18.59
N VAL A 9 -7.89 -22.85 -18.70
CA VAL A 9 -8.92 -21.91 -19.14
C VAL A 9 -8.67 -21.61 -20.61
N ALA A 10 -9.57 -22.07 -21.47
CA ALA A 10 -9.47 -21.89 -22.92
C ALA A 10 -8.11 -22.33 -23.53
N GLY A 11 -7.54 -23.42 -23.01
CA GLY A 11 -6.25 -23.96 -23.46
C GLY A 11 -5.01 -23.22 -22.91
N VAL A 12 -5.19 -22.35 -21.92
CA VAL A 12 -4.09 -21.73 -21.16
C VAL A 12 -4.02 -22.37 -19.78
N PRO A 13 -2.85 -22.89 -19.36
CA PRO A 13 -2.66 -23.43 -18.02
C PRO A 13 -2.90 -22.36 -16.94
N GLU A 14 -3.57 -22.73 -15.85
CA GLU A 14 -3.90 -21.81 -14.74
C GLU A 14 -2.66 -21.13 -14.16
N HIS A 15 -1.53 -21.83 -14.00
CA HIS A 15 -0.29 -21.22 -13.50
C HIS A 15 0.23 -20.06 -14.37
N VAL A 16 0.04 -20.14 -15.69
CA VAL A 16 0.40 -19.04 -16.60
C VAL A 16 -0.53 -17.86 -16.39
N LEU A 17 -1.83 -18.10 -16.16
CA LEU A 17 -2.78 -17.03 -15.86
C LEU A 17 -2.47 -16.34 -14.53
N ASP A 18 -2.05 -17.09 -13.52
CA ASP A 18 -1.61 -16.53 -12.24
C ASP A 18 -0.37 -15.65 -12.39
N GLU A 19 0.63 -16.10 -13.14
CA GLU A 19 1.82 -15.30 -13.44
C GLU A 19 1.48 -14.01 -14.21
N LEU A 20 0.56 -14.11 -15.17
CA LEU A 20 0.09 -12.95 -15.94
C LEU A 20 -0.74 -11.99 -15.08
N ALA A 21 -1.57 -12.51 -14.17
CA ALA A 21 -2.34 -11.71 -13.22
C ALA A 21 -1.43 -10.96 -12.25
N GLN A 22 -0.40 -11.64 -11.73
CA GLN A 22 0.63 -11.02 -10.90
C GLN A 22 1.37 -9.92 -11.66
N THR A 23 1.80 -10.20 -12.90
CA THR A 23 2.45 -9.22 -13.77
C THR A 23 1.56 -8.01 -14.04
N LEU A 24 0.25 -8.22 -14.22
CA LEU A 24 -0.72 -7.15 -14.41
C LEU A 24 -0.85 -6.29 -13.15
N ALA A 25 -0.94 -6.90 -11.97
CA ALA A 25 -1.01 -6.19 -10.69
C ALA A 25 0.21 -5.27 -10.49
N GLU A 26 1.42 -5.78 -10.75
CA GLU A 26 2.66 -5.00 -10.67
C GLU A 26 2.66 -3.80 -11.63
N LYS A 27 2.17 -3.98 -12.85
CA LYS A 27 2.06 -2.89 -13.83
C LYS A 27 1.04 -1.85 -13.41
N LEU A 28 -0.11 -2.27 -12.84
CA LEU A 28 -1.11 -1.35 -12.31
C LEU A 28 -0.55 -0.54 -11.14
N ASP A 29 0.24 -1.15 -10.26
CA ASP A 29 0.90 -0.44 -9.16
C ASP A 29 1.86 0.65 -9.67
N VAL A 30 2.71 0.33 -10.65
CA VAL A 30 3.61 1.31 -11.28
C VAL A 30 2.84 2.44 -11.94
N LEU A 31 1.72 2.14 -12.62
CA LEU A 31 0.88 3.16 -13.25
C LEU A 31 0.21 4.06 -12.20
N LEU A 32 -0.30 3.49 -11.12
CA LEU A 32 -0.87 4.24 -10.01
C LEU A 32 0.15 5.17 -9.35
N ASP A 33 1.38 4.70 -9.14
CA ASP A 33 2.46 5.53 -8.62
C ASP A 33 2.74 6.72 -9.56
N ARG A 34 2.89 6.46 -10.86
CA ARG A 34 3.12 7.52 -11.87
C ARG A 34 1.99 8.54 -11.94
N LEU A 35 0.73 8.10 -11.89
CA LEU A 35 -0.42 9.00 -11.90
C LEU A 35 -0.50 9.82 -10.61
N THR A 36 -0.16 9.22 -9.47
CA THR A 36 -0.10 9.89 -8.18
C THR A 36 0.99 10.97 -8.19
N ASP A 37 2.17 10.66 -8.72
CA ASP A 37 3.28 11.60 -8.82
C ASP A 37 2.95 12.76 -9.78
N ARG A 38 2.26 12.49 -10.89
CA ARG A 38 1.74 13.52 -11.80
C ARG A 38 0.73 14.44 -11.12
N ALA A 39 -0.20 13.88 -10.34
CA ALA A 39 -1.21 14.65 -9.60
C ALA A 39 -0.58 15.54 -8.52
N LEU A 40 0.54 15.10 -7.95
CA LEU A 40 1.30 15.83 -6.94
C LEU A 40 2.37 16.75 -7.50
N THR A 41 2.52 16.83 -8.83
CA THR A 41 3.61 17.57 -9.49
C THR A 41 4.98 17.23 -8.90
N VAL A 42 5.20 15.94 -8.58
CA VAL A 42 6.46 15.48 -8.01
C VAL A 42 7.57 15.75 -9.02
N PRO A 43 8.66 16.44 -8.62
CA PRO A 43 9.78 16.71 -9.50
C PRO A 43 10.44 15.41 -9.97
N ASP A 44 10.87 15.40 -11.23
CA ASP A 44 11.55 14.26 -11.82
C ASP A 44 12.82 13.90 -11.05
N ALA A 45 13.07 12.60 -10.92
CA ALA A 45 14.25 12.08 -10.24
C ALA A 45 15.54 12.66 -10.85
N GLY A 46 16.49 13.03 -10.00
CA GLY A 46 17.76 13.63 -10.42
C GLY A 46 17.73 15.14 -10.63
N THR A 47 16.55 15.77 -10.63
CA THR A 47 16.47 17.24 -10.65
C THR A 47 16.90 17.86 -9.31
N PRO A 48 17.36 19.13 -9.28
CA PRO A 48 17.67 19.82 -8.03
C PRO A 48 16.47 19.92 -7.08
N ALA A 49 15.26 20.12 -7.63
CA ALA A 49 14.01 20.13 -6.88
C ALA A 49 13.72 18.78 -6.21
N TRP A 50 13.93 17.68 -6.94
CA TRP A 50 13.84 16.33 -6.37
C TRP A 50 14.84 16.11 -5.25
N ARG A 51 16.10 16.58 -5.40
CA ARG A 51 17.12 16.44 -4.37
C ARG A 51 16.77 17.20 -3.09
N GLN A 52 16.22 18.41 -3.21
CA GLN A 52 15.75 19.19 -2.05
C GLN A 52 14.57 18.51 -1.34
N GLN A 53 13.59 18.02 -2.11
CA GLN A 53 12.46 17.28 -1.55
C GLN A 53 12.92 15.98 -0.86
N TRP A 54 13.88 15.27 -1.46
CA TRP A 54 14.45 14.04 -0.90
C TRP A 54 15.15 14.29 0.44
N MET A 55 15.97 15.34 0.53
CA MET A 55 16.63 15.73 1.78
C MET A 55 15.63 16.14 2.88
N GLY A 56 14.47 16.67 2.49
CA GLY A 56 13.39 17.05 3.40
C GLY A 56 12.42 15.93 3.76
N ARG A 57 12.62 14.68 3.28
CA ARG A 57 11.63 13.59 3.41
C ARG A 57 11.29 13.24 4.86
N ASP A 58 12.28 13.26 5.74
CA ASP A 58 12.09 12.87 7.15
C ASP A 58 11.67 14.04 8.06
N SER A 59 11.47 15.23 7.48
CA SER A 59 10.83 16.36 8.18
C SER A 59 9.34 16.11 8.41
N ASP A 60 8.71 16.89 9.30
CA ASP A 60 7.24 16.85 9.46
C ASP A 60 6.50 17.14 8.16
N THR A 61 6.98 18.12 7.38
CA THR A 61 6.45 18.44 6.06
C THR A 61 6.61 17.26 5.09
N GLY A 62 7.76 16.58 5.10
CA GLY A 62 8.00 15.39 4.28
C GLY A 62 7.07 14.23 4.62
N ARG A 63 6.82 13.98 5.92
CA ARG A 63 5.83 13.00 6.37
C ARG A 63 4.41 13.35 5.95
N GLN A 64 4.01 14.61 6.04
CA GLN A 64 2.68 15.06 5.59
C GLN A 64 2.50 14.88 4.08
N GLN A 65 3.53 15.20 3.29
CA GLN A 65 3.52 14.97 1.84
C GLN A 65 3.43 13.49 1.50
N HIS A 66 4.13 12.63 2.25
CA HIS A 66 4.03 11.18 2.08
C HIS A 66 2.61 10.66 2.40
N ALA A 67 2.02 11.10 3.52
CA ALA A 67 0.64 10.75 3.86
C ALA A 67 -0.36 11.21 2.79
N ARG A 68 -0.17 12.41 2.24
CA ARG A 68 -0.96 12.93 1.11
C ARG A 68 -0.82 12.06 -0.14
N ARG A 69 0.39 11.59 -0.45
CA ARG A 69 0.66 10.67 -1.57
C ARG A 69 -0.09 9.36 -1.42
N VAL A 70 -0.05 8.74 -0.25
CA VAL A 70 -0.79 7.50 0.04
C VAL A 70 -2.30 7.72 -0.12
N TYR A 71 -2.83 8.82 0.42
CA TYR A 71 -4.24 9.15 0.29
C TYR A 71 -4.69 9.33 -1.17
N ILE A 72 -3.94 10.10 -1.97
CA ILE A 72 -4.28 10.31 -3.38
C ILE A 72 -4.20 9.02 -4.17
N ARG A 73 -3.18 8.17 -3.92
CA ARG A 73 -3.08 6.85 -4.57
C ARG A 73 -4.33 6.01 -4.29
N ALA A 74 -4.77 5.95 -3.03
CA ALA A 74 -5.98 5.21 -2.65
C ALA A 74 -7.26 5.77 -3.32
N VAL A 75 -7.41 7.09 -3.37
CA VAL A 75 -8.54 7.74 -4.05
C VAL A 75 -8.52 7.47 -5.57
N LEU A 76 -7.35 7.51 -6.21
CA LEU A 76 -7.21 7.19 -7.63
C LEU A 76 -7.56 5.74 -7.92
N ALA A 77 -7.05 4.80 -7.11
CA ALA A 77 -7.34 3.39 -7.23
C ALA A 77 -8.86 3.12 -7.08
N SER A 78 -9.48 3.67 -6.03
CA SER A 78 -10.93 3.57 -5.79
C SER A 78 -11.75 4.13 -6.95
N ARG A 79 -11.39 5.30 -7.50
CA ARG A 79 -12.09 5.88 -8.65
C ARG A 79 -11.91 5.11 -9.94
N ALA A 80 -10.78 4.42 -10.10
CA ALA A 80 -10.51 3.56 -11.24
C ALA A 80 -11.15 2.16 -11.11
N GLY A 81 -11.82 1.86 -9.99
CA GLY A 81 -12.31 0.51 -9.69
C GLY A 81 -11.18 -0.49 -9.42
N ILE A 82 -9.97 -0.01 -9.14
CA ILE A 82 -8.80 -0.81 -8.81
C ILE A 82 -8.75 -0.90 -7.29
N GLY A 83 -9.16 -2.03 -6.74
CA GLY A 83 -9.18 -2.25 -5.30
C GLY A 83 -9.29 -3.72 -4.95
N LEU A 84 -8.67 -4.08 -3.81
CA LEU A 84 -8.88 -5.33 -3.08
C LEU A 84 -10.37 -5.64 -3.16
N ALA A 85 -10.76 -6.82 -3.65
CA ALA A 85 -12.12 -7.28 -3.46
C ALA A 85 -12.40 -7.27 -1.96
N GLU A 86 -12.97 -6.18 -1.45
CA GLU A 86 -13.91 -6.28 -0.36
C GLU A 86 -15.00 -7.14 -0.98
N ALA A 87 -14.86 -8.46 -0.79
CA ALA A 87 -15.96 -9.37 -0.93
C ALA A 87 -17.10 -8.65 -0.23
N THR A 88 -18.10 -8.24 -1.00
CA THR A 88 -19.30 -7.58 -0.51
C THR A 88 -20.06 -8.60 0.34
N ALA A 89 -19.50 -8.96 1.50
CA ALA A 89 -20.24 -9.51 2.59
C ALA A 89 -21.15 -8.37 3.04
N PRO A 90 -22.48 -8.53 2.98
CA PRO A 90 -23.38 -7.49 3.44
C PRO A 90 -23.01 -7.17 4.88
N ILE A 91 -22.65 -5.91 5.14
CA ILE A 91 -22.46 -5.38 6.48
C ILE A 91 -23.84 -5.47 7.16
N ARG A 92 -24.12 -6.61 7.80
CA ARG A 92 -25.19 -6.71 8.78
C ARG A 92 -24.78 -5.78 9.91
N PRO A 93 -25.61 -4.80 10.31
CA PRO A 93 -25.29 -4.00 11.49
C PRO A 93 -25.30 -4.93 12.70
N GLU A 94 -24.13 -5.39 13.09
CA GLU A 94 -23.89 -6.11 14.32
C GLU A 94 -24.12 -5.13 15.46
N ARG A 95 -25.11 -5.44 16.31
CA ARG A 95 -25.51 -4.60 17.43
C ARG A 95 -24.29 -4.38 18.34
N ALA A 96 -24.05 -3.12 18.66
CA ALA A 96 -23.00 -2.67 19.56
C ALA A 96 -22.97 -3.51 20.84
N SER A 97 -21.91 -4.28 21.01
CA SER A 97 -21.54 -4.87 22.29
C SER A 97 -20.60 -3.89 23.01
N THR A 98 -21.04 -3.41 24.17
CA THR A 98 -20.34 -2.47 25.05
C THR A 98 -18.91 -2.93 25.43
N PRO A 99 -17.90 -2.05 25.44
CA PRO A 99 -16.56 -2.39 25.89
C PRO A 99 -16.42 -2.31 27.43
N PRO A 100 -15.69 -3.23 28.09
CA PRO A 100 -15.29 -3.07 29.49
C PRO A 100 -14.14 -2.06 29.67
N PRO A 101 -13.97 -1.46 30.87
CA PRO A 101 -13.13 -0.30 31.09
C PRO A 101 -11.62 -0.58 31.11
N ARG A 102 -10.86 0.41 30.60
CA ARG A 102 -9.40 0.47 30.50
C ARG A 102 -8.72 0.49 31.87
N ALA A 103 -7.79 -0.44 32.12
CA ALA A 103 -6.78 -0.31 33.16
C ALA A 103 -5.54 0.41 32.59
N ARG A 104 -5.21 1.58 33.16
CA ARG A 104 -3.98 2.33 32.87
C ARG A 104 -2.83 1.76 33.69
N THR A 105 -1.84 1.17 33.03
CA THR A 105 -0.51 0.97 33.62
C THR A 105 0.53 1.73 32.81
N ALA A 106 1.08 2.77 33.42
CA ALA A 106 2.19 3.54 32.90
C ALA A 106 3.48 2.71 32.94
N ARG A 107 4.20 2.65 31.81
CA ARG A 107 5.65 2.44 31.82
C ARG A 107 6.27 3.25 30.69
N ARG A 108 6.99 4.31 31.06
CA ARG A 108 7.83 5.10 30.15
C ARG A 108 9.12 4.34 29.85
N ARG A 109 9.39 4.19 28.54
CA ARG A 109 10.65 4.40 27.79
C ARG A 109 11.98 3.88 28.36
N SER A 110 12.67 3.08 27.55
CA SER A 110 14.03 3.40 27.08
C SER A 110 14.22 2.76 25.71
N VAL A 111 14.42 3.57 24.67
CA VAL A 111 14.91 3.10 23.36
C VAL A 111 16.40 3.30 23.40
N ASP A 112 17.14 2.20 23.33
CA ASP A 112 18.59 2.15 23.45
C ASP A 112 19.26 2.91 22.29
N SER A 113 20.03 3.94 22.63
CA SER A 113 20.75 4.80 21.69
C SER A 113 21.95 4.10 21.01
N ASN A 114 22.20 2.82 21.30
CA ASN A 114 23.28 2.02 20.70
C ASN A 114 22.90 1.27 19.40
N GLN A 115 21.68 1.39 18.88
CA GLN A 115 21.25 0.67 17.67
C GLN A 115 21.51 1.40 16.35
N LEU A 116 22.21 2.55 16.36
CA LEU A 116 22.53 3.35 15.16
C LEU A 116 24.01 3.34 14.77
N ALA A 117 24.76 2.30 15.17
CA ALA A 117 26.09 2.03 14.62
C ALA A 117 26.00 0.84 13.64
N ILE A 118 25.75 1.13 12.36
CA ILE A 118 26.16 0.26 11.26
C ILE A 118 27.20 1.09 10.49
N PHE A 119 28.46 0.70 10.65
CA PHE A 119 29.55 1.05 9.74
C PHE A 119 29.76 -0.11 8.78
#